data_AF-A0A9Q0VML7-F1
#
_entry.id   AF-A0A9Q0VML7-F1
#
_cell.length_a   1.000
_cell.length_b   1.000
_cell.length_c   1.000
_cell.angle_alpha   90.00
_cell.angle_beta   90.00
_cell.angle_gamma   90.00
#
_symmetry.space_group_name_H-M   'P 1'
#
loop_
_entity.id
_entity.type
_entity.pdbx_description
1 polymer ?
#
loop_
_entity_poly.entity_id
_entity_poly.type
_entity_poly.pdbx_seq_one_letter_code
_entity_poly.pdbx_strand_id
1 'polypeptide(L)'
;MRLSYSPAANLLLFLVQWTDCHLAGALGLLRILIYKAYGDGKTTMSIYERKASIREFYGVIFPSLLQLERGITDVEDRKQKEICAKYKKKDEMDKGKLTEIDLEREEECGICMEINSRVVLPNCNHAMCMKCYREWRTRSQSCPFCRDSLKRVNSGDLWIYTGNNEIIDLSSITRQDLKRLFVYIDKLPLIVPDPVFVSYDPRYR
;
A
#
# COMPACT_ATOMS: atom_id res chain seq x y z
N MET A 1 8.78 5.75 -18.33
CA MET A 1 10.19 5.44 -17.99
C MET A 1 10.84 4.82 -19.22
N ARG A 2 12.15 4.97 -19.43
CA ARG A 2 12.87 4.38 -20.57
C ARG A 2 14.14 3.66 -20.13
N LEU A 3 14.48 2.56 -20.78
CA LEU A 3 15.76 1.87 -20.59
C LEU A 3 16.83 2.55 -21.45
N SER A 4 18.04 2.68 -20.91
CA SER A 4 19.18 3.28 -21.58
C SER A 4 20.46 2.50 -21.27
N TYR A 5 21.37 2.50 -22.23
CA TYR A 5 22.71 1.94 -22.05
C TYR A 5 23.64 3.02 -21.50
N SER A 6 24.51 2.63 -20.57
CA SER A 6 25.58 3.52 -20.10
C SER A 6 26.61 3.75 -21.22
N PRO A 7 27.36 4.87 -21.20
CA PRO A 7 28.44 5.08 -22.16
C PRO A 7 29.50 3.97 -22.17
N ALA A 8 29.72 3.32 -21.02
CA ALA A 8 30.62 2.16 -20.89
C ALA A 8 30.09 0.90 -21.58
N ALA A 9 28.77 0.82 -21.83
CA ALA A 9 28.20 -0.27 -22.61
C ALA A 9 28.75 -0.27 -24.04
N ASN A 10 29.03 0.91 -24.61
CA ASN A 10 29.61 1.04 -25.96
C ASN A 10 31.01 0.42 -26.06
N LEU A 11 31.77 0.40 -24.97
CA LEU A 11 33.10 -0.23 -24.89
C LEU A 11 33.03 -1.74 -24.71
N LEU A 12 31.90 -2.25 -24.21
CA LEU A 12 31.68 -3.66 -23.88
C LEU A 12 30.58 -4.31 -24.74
N LEU A 13 30.16 -3.68 -25.85
CA LEU A 13 29.05 -4.16 -26.68
C LEU A 13 29.23 -5.61 -27.15
N PHE A 14 30.49 -6.00 -27.41
CA PHE A 14 30.83 -7.37 -27.78
C PHE A 14 30.50 -8.39 -26.68
N LEU A 15 30.62 -8.01 -25.40
CA LEU A 15 30.21 -8.83 -24.27
C LEU A 15 28.70 -8.72 -24.04
N VAL A 16 28.12 -7.52 -24.19
CA VAL A 16 26.69 -7.28 -23.93
C VAL A 16 25.78 -8.17 -24.79
N GLN A 17 26.18 -8.47 -26.03
CA GLN A 17 25.42 -9.36 -26.93
C GLN A 17 25.33 -10.81 -26.41
N TRP A 18 26.21 -11.20 -25.49
CA TRP A 18 26.30 -12.56 -24.92
C TRP A 18 26.04 -12.60 -23.40
N THR A 19 25.96 -11.45 -22.72
CA THR A 19 25.70 -11.40 -21.27
C THR A 19 24.22 -11.29 -20.97
N ASP A 20 23.77 -12.08 -20.00
CA ASP A 20 22.43 -11.98 -19.41
C ASP A 20 22.13 -10.56 -18.89
N CYS A 21 20.86 -10.12 -18.96
CA CYS A 21 20.41 -8.81 -18.51
C CYS A 21 20.70 -8.58 -17.02
N HIS A 22 20.75 -9.65 -16.22
CA HIS A 22 21.14 -9.62 -14.83
C HIS A 22 22.61 -9.21 -14.67
N LEU A 23 23.51 -9.75 -15.51
CA LEU A 23 24.93 -9.43 -15.50
C LEU A 23 25.19 -8.02 -16.03
N ALA A 24 24.53 -7.63 -17.13
CA ALA A 24 24.61 -6.26 -17.67
C ALA A 24 24.07 -5.22 -16.66
N GLY A 25 23.03 -5.58 -15.89
CA GLY A 25 22.53 -4.77 -14.78
C GLY A 25 23.53 -4.65 -13.63
N ALA A 26 24.15 -5.76 -13.21
CA ALA A 26 25.15 -5.80 -12.13
C ALA A 26 26.43 -5.02 -12.48
N LEU A 27 26.88 -5.10 -13.73
CA LEU A 27 28.00 -4.31 -14.27
C LEU A 27 27.63 -2.83 -14.50
N GLY A 28 26.35 -2.48 -14.31
CA GLY A 28 25.86 -1.12 -14.45
C GLY A 28 25.80 -0.62 -15.89
N LEU A 29 25.74 -1.52 -16.87
CA LEU A 29 25.63 -1.20 -18.29
C LEU A 29 24.21 -0.76 -18.65
N LEU A 30 23.22 -1.17 -17.87
CA LEU A 30 21.82 -0.81 -18.01
C LEU A 30 21.42 0.26 -16.98
N ARG A 31 20.62 1.23 -17.42
CA ARG A 31 20.11 2.34 -16.62
C ARG A 31 18.67 2.65 -17.00
N ILE A 32 17.82 2.93 -16.03
CA ILE A 32 16.44 3.34 -16.24
C ILE A 32 16.35 4.84 -16.02
N LEU A 33 15.74 5.52 -16.98
CA LEU A 33 15.51 6.95 -16.96
C LEU A 33 14.04 7.21 -16.67
N ILE A 34 13.83 8.05 -15.66
CA ILE A 34 12.52 8.40 -15.12
C ILE A 34 12.29 9.88 -15.40
N TYR A 35 11.17 10.18 -16.03
CA TYR A 35 10.75 11.52 -16.40
C TYR A 35 9.41 11.82 -15.74
N LYS A 36 9.16 13.11 -15.50
CA LYS A 36 7.85 13.59 -15.06
C LYS A 36 7.05 14.02 -16.28
N ALA A 37 5.83 13.50 -16.41
CA ALA A 37 4.88 13.95 -17.43
C ALA A 37 3.82 14.84 -16.76
N TYR A 38 3.45 15.95 -17.41
CA TYR A 38 2.35 16.80 -16.97
C TYR A 38 1.06 16.39 -17.70
N GLY A 39 -0.07 16.40 -17.00
CA GLY A 39 -1.36 15.88 -17.50
C GLY A 39 -2.14 16.83 -18.44
N ASP A 40 -1.49 17.82 -19.07
CA ASP A 40 -2.18 18.85 -19.87
C ASP A 40 -2.57 18.38 -21.29
N GLY A 41 -2.44 17.09 -21.60
CA GLY A 41 -2.74 16.52 -22.92
C GLY A 41 -1.70 16.83 -23.99
N LYS A 42 -0.73 17.71 -23.72
CA LYS A 42 0.52 17.77 -24.47
C LYS A 42 1.51 16.87 -23.75
N THR A 43 2.13 15.94 -24.47
CA THR A 43 3.19 15.03 -23.97
C THR A 43 4.48 15.80 -23.67
N THR A 44 4.39 16.94 -23.00
CA THR A 44 5.50 17.77 -22.56
C THR A 44 6.18 17.07 -21.39
N MET A 45 7.20 16.28 -21.73
CA MET A 45 8.06 15.61 -20.77
C MET A 45 8.94 16.63 -20.07
N SER A 46 9.14 16.50 -18.76
CA SER A 46 10.14 17.31 -18.06
C SER A 46 11.51 17.07 -18.66
N ILE A 47 12.24 18.16 -18.93
CA ILE A 47 13.61 18.09 -19.48
C ILE A 47 14.58 17.47 -18.45
N TYR A 48 14.22 17.51 -17.16
CA TYR A 48 14.97 16.87 -16.08
C TYR A 48 14.63 15.39 -15.97
N GLU A 49 15.65 14.54 -16.10
CA GLU A 49 15.53 13.08 -15.98
C GLU A 49 16.21 12.59 -14.70
N ARG A 50 15.62 11.59 -14.04
CA ARG A 50 16.22 10.86 -12.90
C ARG A 50 16.75 9.51 -13.37
N LYS A 51 17.92 9.14 -12.88
CA LYS A 51 18.62 7.90 -13.27
C LYS A 51 18.53 6.85 -12.16
N ALA A 52 17.95 5.70 -12.46
CA ALA A 52 17.94 4.52 -11.60
C ALA A 52 18.77 3.39 -12.22
N SER A 53 19.37 2.55 -11.38
CA SER A 53 19.87 1.24 -11.77
C SER A 53 18.74 0.22 -11.91
N ILE A 54 19.03 -0.90 -12.59
CA ILE A 54 18.13 -2.06 -12.65
C ILE A 54 17.78 -2.57 -11.24
N ARG A 55 18.76 -2.58 -10.32
CA ARG A 55 18.55 -3.01 -8.93
C ARG A 55 17.60 -2.10 -8.18
N GLU A 56 17.75 -0.78 -8.29
CA GLU A 56 16.84 0.18 -7.65
C GLU A 56 15.43 0.10 -8.24
N PHE A 57 15.34 -0.14 -9.55
CA PHE A 57 14.05 -0.30 -10.20
C PHE A 57 13.29 -1.52 -9.70
N TYR A 58 13.87 -2.72 -9.81
CA TYR A 58 13.17 -3.93 -9.37
C TYR A 58 13.08 -4.06 -7.85
N GLY A 59 14.02 -3.46 -7.10
CA GLY A 59 14.04 -3.53 -5.64
C GLY A 59 13.11 -2.54 -4.93
N VAL A 60 12.81 -1.39 -5.55
CA VAL A 60 12.03 -0.32 -4.90
C VAL A 60 10.94 0.23 -5.80
N ILE A 61 11.30 0.67 -7.01
CA ILE A 61 10.40 1.49 -7.85
C ILE A 61 9.24 0.65 -8.40
N PHE A 62 9.54 -0.51 -9.01
CA PHE A 62 8.54 -1.39 -9.61
C PHE A 62 7.59 -1.99 -8.56
N PRO A 63 8.06 -2.53 -7.42
CA PRO A 63 7.16 -2.96 -6.35
C PRO A 63 6.25 -1.83 -5.83
N SER A 64 6.79 -0.62 -5.67
CA SER A 64 5.99 0.54 -5.24
C SER A 64 4.89 0.90 -6.25
N LEU A 65 5.19 0.82 -7.55
CA LEU A 65 4.20 1.08 -8.60
C LEU A 65 3.09 0.03 -8.61
N LEU A 66 3.44 -1.26 -8.47
CA LEU A 66 2.46 -2.34 -8.38
C LEU A 66 1.55 -2.20 -7.15
N GLN A 67 2.12 -1.79 -6.02
CA GLN A 67 1.36 -1.54 -4.79
C GLN A 67 0.39 -0.37 -4.97
N LEU A 68 0.82 0.71 -5.61
CA LEU A 68 -0.03 1.86 -5.91
C LEU A 68 -1.16 1.51 -6.88
N GLU A 69 -0.89 0.74 -7.93
CA GLU A 69 -1.90 0.29 -8.89
C GLU A 69 -3.00 -0.52 -8.20
N ARG A 70 -2.62 -1.51 -7.39
CA ARG A 70 -3.58 -2.32 -6.61
C ARG A 70 -4.36 -1.49 -5.60
N GLY A 71 -3.69 -0.57 -4.90
CA GLY A 71 -4.35 0.32 -3.95
C GLY A 71 -5.35 1.28 -4.61
N ILE A 72 -5.09 1.71 -5.85
CA ILE A 72 -6.00 2.54 -6.64
C ILE A 72 -7.25 1.72 -7.03
N THR A 73 -7.06 0.53 -7.61
CA THR A 73 -8.19 -0.34 -8.02
C THR A 73 -9.09 -0.73 -6.85
N ASP A 74 -8.51 -1.05 -5.68
CA ASP A 74 -9.27 -1.43 -4.49
C ASP A 74 -10.11 -0.26 -3.94
N VAL A 75 -9.59 0.97 -4.03
CA VAL A 75 -10.31 2.20 -3.65
C VAL A 75 -11.47 2.48 -4.61
N GLU A 76 -11.27 2.32 -5.91
CA GLU A 76 -12.35 2.45 -6.90
C GLU A 76 -13.45 1.41 -6.70
N ASP A 77 -13.09 0.14 -6.50
CA ASP A 77 -14.04 -0.95 -6.25
C ASP A 77 -14.87 -0.70 -4.98
N ARG A 78 -14.24 -0.22 -3.91
CA ARG A 78 -14.94 0.14 -2.67
C ARG A 78 -15.90 1.32 -2.90
N LYS A 79 -15.46 2.35 -3.63
CA LYS A 79 -16.31 3.50 -3.99
C LYS A 79 -17.49 3.06 -4.85
N GLN A 80 -17.30 2.17 -5.80
CA GLN A 80 -18.36 1.58 -6.61
C GLN A 80 -19.33 0.76 -5.74
N LYS A 81 -18.82 -0.07 -4.81
CA LYS A 81 -19.66 -0.81 -3.85
C LYS A 81 -20.50 0.11 -2.98
N GLU A 82 -19.94 1.21 -2.46
CA GLU A 82 -20.67 2.21 -1.67
C GLU A 82 -21.75 2.92 -2.49
N ILE A 83 -21.46 3.26 -3.74
CA ILE A 83 -22.44 3.85 -4.66
C ILE A 83 -23.57 2.85 -4.91
N CYS A 84 -23.26 1.60 -5.26
CA CYS A 84 -24.27 0.55 -5.45
C CYS A 84 -25.09 0.28 -4.19
N ALA A 85 -24.48 0.32 -3.00
CA ALA A 85 -25.18 0.18 -1.73
C ALA A 85 -26.15 1.36 -1.46
N LYS A 86 -25.76 2.59 -1.79
CA LYS A 86 -26.64 3.77 -1.71
C LYS A 86 -27.84 3.67 -2.65
N TYR A 87 -27.65 3.14 -3.86
CA TYR A 87 -28.76 2.91 -4.79
C TYR A 87 -29.70 1.78 -4.30
N LYS A 88 -29.17 0.71 -3.69
CA LYS A 88 -30.00 -0.36 -3.08
C LYS A 88 -30.78 0.10 -1.85
N LYS A 89 -30.24 1.04 -1.05
CA LYS A 89 -30.92 1.60 0.13
C LYS A 89 -32.22 2.36 -0.19
N LYS A 90 -32.48 2.74 -1.45
CA LYS A 90 -33.70 3.47 -1.84
C LYS A 90 -34.95 2.58 -1.93
N ASP A 91 -34.79 1.27 -2.10
CA ASP A 91 -35.91 0.31 -2.21
C ASP A 91 -36.19 -0.48 -0.91
N GLU A 92 -35.30 -0.43 0.10
CA GLU A 92 -35.43 -1.19 1.37
C GLU A 92 -35.53 -0.29 2.63
N MET A 93 -36.31 0.79 2.56
CA MET A 93 -36.44 1.74 3.69
C MET A 93 -37.12 1.15 4.95
N ASP A 94 -37.66 -0.07 4.88
CA ASP A 94 -38.39 -0.73 5.99
C ASP A 94 -37.59 -1.86 6.69
N LYS A 95 -36.47 -2.33 6.10
CA LYS A 95 -35.60 -3.37 6.70
C LYS A 95 -34.28 -2.84 7.29
N GLY A 96 -33.95 -1.57 7.04
CA GLY A 96 -32.64 -0.98 7.37
C GLY A 96 -32.33 -0.76 8.85
N LYS A 97 -33.32 -0.78 9.76
CA LYS A 97 -33.05 -0.58 11.20
C LYS A 97 -32.39 -1.79 11.86
N LEU A 98 -32.64 -3.00 11.37
CA LEU A 98 -32.02 -4.21 11.93
C LEU A 98 -30.53 -4.28 11.61
N THR A 99 -30.12 -3.86 10.42
CA THR A 99 -28.73 -4.02 9.95
C THR A 99 -27.75 -3.09 10.63
N GLU A 100 -28.13 -1.86 10.96
CA GLU A 100 -27.26 -0.92 11.68
C GLU A 100 -27.06 -1.35 13.15
N ILE A 101 -28.13 -1.81 13.80
CA ILE A 101 -28.11 -2.34 15.17
C ILE A 101 -27.29 -3.63 15.27
N ASP A 102 -27.43 -4.53 14.29
CA ASP A 102 -26.66 -5.79 14.31
C ASP A 102 -25.16 -5.55 14.05
N LEU A 103 -24.79 -4.54 13.25
CA LEU A 103 -23.39 -4.15 13.06
C LEU A 103 -22.76 -3.56 14.33
N GLU A 104 -23.49 -2.72 15.07
CA GLU A 104 -23.03 -2.20 16.37
C GLU A 104 -22.82 -3.34 17.39
N ARG A 105 -23.77 -4.28 17.46
CA ARG A 105 -23.68 -5.47 18.33
C ARG A 105 -22.49 -6.37 17.96
N GLU A 106 -22.15 -6.45 16.68
CA GLU A 106 -20.97 -7.18 16.22
C GLU A 106 -19.65 -6.51 16.63
N GLU A 107 -19.63 -5.19 16.89
CA GLU A 107 -18.45 -4.44 17.35
C GLU A 107 -18.30 -4.41 18.88
N GLU A 108 -19.38 -4.66 19.62
CA GLU A 108 -19.38 -4.67 21.08
C GLU A 108 -18.60 -5.85 21.68
N CYS A 109 -18.09 -5.64 22.89
CA CYS A 109 -17.59 -6.73 23.72
C CYS A 109 -18.77 -7.52 24.31
N GLY A 110 -18.83 -8.84 24.04
CA GLY A 110 -19.87 -9.73 24.59
C GLY A 110 -19.87 -9.93 26.12
N ILE A 111 -19.08 -9.15 26.88
CA ILE A 111 -19.06 -9.17 28.35
C ILE A 111 -19.58 -7.83 28.91
N CYS A 112 -19.01 -6.69 28.50
CA CYS A 112 -19.43 -5.37 28.99
C CYS A 112 -20.45 -4.66 28.09
N MET A 113 -20.73 -5.18 26.88
CA MET A 113 -21.61 -4.56 25.88
C MET A 113 -21.18 -3.15 25.46
N GLU A 114 -19.91 -2.81 25.65
CA GLU A 114 -19.34 -1.54 25.18
C GLU A 114 -18.53 -1.76 23.90
N ILE A 115 -18.58 -0.78 23.00
CA ILE A 115 -17.75 -0.71 21.79
C ILE A 115 -16.31 -0.40 22.23
N ASN A 116 -15.45 -1.41 22.18
CA ASN A 116 -14.04 -1.32 22.57
C ASN A 116 -13.22 -2.20 21.64
N SER A 117 -11.96 -1.84 21.37
CA SER A 117 -11.03 -2.72 20.66
C SER A 117 -10.93 -4.07 21.39
N ARG A 118 -11.16 -5.15 20.64
CA ARG A 118 -11.24 -6.50 21.19
C ARG A 118 -9.91 -7.22 21.07
N VAL A 119 -9.69 -8.16 21.96
CA VAL A 119 -8.57 -9.10 21.92
C VAL A 119 -9.11 -10.51 21.77
N VAL A 120 -8.41 -11.32 20.99
CA VAL A 120 -8.78 -12.70 20.69
C VAL A 120 -7.84 -13.64 21.45
N LEU A 121 -8.43 -14.64 22.08
CA LEU A 121 -7.70 -15.70 22.78
C LEU A 121 -7.14 -16.72 21.76
N PRO A 122 -5.83 -17.03 21.77
CA PRO A 122 -5.21 -17.88 20.74
C PRO A 122 -5.66 -19.34 20.79
N ASN A 123 -6.09 -19.83 21.96
CA ASN A 123 -6.44 -21.25 22.13
C ASN A 123 -7.87 -21.58 21.67
N CYS A 124 -8.77 -20.59 21.67
CA CYS A 124 -10.20 -20.82 21.48
C CYS A 124 -10.90 -19.78 20.60
N ASN A 125 -10.16 -18.82 20.04
CA ASN A 125 -10.64 -17.75 19.14
C ASN A 125 -11.78 -16.87 19.67
N HIS A 126 -12.08 -16.93 20.96
CA HIS A 126 -13.09 -16.07 21.57
C HIS A 126 -12.52 -14.66 21.79
N ALA A 127 -13.37 -13.65 21.57
CA ALA A 127 -13.00 -12.25 21.63
C ALA A 127 -13.69 -11.50 22.79
N MET A 128 -12.96 -10.63 23.46
CA MET A 128 -13.47 -9.72 24.49
C MET A 128 -12.60 -8.45 24.54
N CYS A 129 -13.04 -7.36 25.16
CA CYS A 129 -12.17 -6.20 25.31
C CYS A 129 -11.02 -6.48 26.31
N MET A 130 -9.91 -5.75 26.18
CA MET A 130 -8.73 -5.93 27.04
C MET A 130 -9.04 -5.70 28.53
N LYS A 131 -9.98 -4.79 28.84
CA LYS A 131 -10.43 -4.54 30.22
C LYS A 131 -11.09 -5.79 30.82
N CYS A 132 -12.09 -6.34 30.13
CA CYS A 132 -12.76 -7.57 30.58
C CYS A 132 -11.82 -8.76 30.65
N TYR A 133 -10.87 -8.90 29.72
CA TYR A 133 -9.84 -9.94 29.80
C TYR A 133 -9.00 -9.83 31.08
N ARG A 134 -8.50 -8.62 31.40
CA ARG A 134 -7.65 -8.40 32.59
C ARG A 134 -8.43 -8.67 33.88
N GLU A 135 -9.63 -8.12 34.00
CA GLU A 135 -10.51 -8.34 35.15
C GLU A 135 -10.86 -9.81 35.33
N TRP A 136 -11.27 -10.50 34.26
CA TRP A 136 -11.58 -11.92 34.31
C TRP A 136 -10.38 -12.77 34.71
N ARG A 137 -9.19 -12.48 34.16
CA ARG A 137 -7.95 -13.21 34.46
C ARG A 137 -7.55 -13.14 35.94
N THR A 138 -7.93 -12.07 36.66
CA THR A 138 -7.73 -12.01 38.12
C THR A 138 -8.59 -12.99 38.90
N ARG A 139 -9.73 -13.40 38.35
CA ARG A 139 -10.71 -14.28 39.01
C ARG A 139 -10.60 -15.73 38.54
N SER A 140 -10.30 -15.95 37.26
CA SER A 140 -10.20 -17.28 36.66
C SER A 140 -9.13 -17.34 35.57
N GLN A 141 -8.42 -18.46 35.50
CA GLN A 141 -7.46 -18.78 34.43
C GLN A 141 -8.12 -19.64 33.34
N SER A 142 -9.35 -19.32 32.98
CA SER A 142 -10.13 -19.99 31.93
C SER A 142 -10.80 -18.97 31.01
N CYS A 143 -11.14 -19.35 29.78
CA CYS A 143 -11.93 -18.51 28.89
C CYS A 143 -13.34 -18.27 29.49
N PRO A 144 -13.86 -17.04 29.55
CA PRO A 144 -15.20 -16.77 30.07
C PRO A 144 -16.32 -17.37 29.21
N PHE A 145 -16.04 -17.68 27.94
CA PHE A 145 -17.03 -18.20 27.00
C PHE A 145 -17.04 -19.74 26.94
N CYS A 146 -15.88 -20.37 26.78
CA CYS A 146 -15.77 -21.83 26.61
C CYS A 146 -15.04 -22.57 27.74
N ARG A 147 -14.50 -21.84 28.73
CA ARG A 147 -13.72 -22.38 29.86
C ARG A 147 -12.41 -23.07 29.51
N ASP A 148 -11.92 -22.95 28.26
CA ASP A 148 -10.57 -23.40 27.90
C ASP A 148 -9.50 -22.74 28.76
N SER A 149 -8.42 -23.47 29.04
CA SER A 149 -7.39 -23.00 29.98
C SER A 149 -6.57 -21.84 29.41
N LEU A 150 -6.38 -20.81 30.25
CA LEU A 150 -5.54 -19.64 29.97
C LEU A 150 -4.22 -19.64 30.74
N LYS A 151 -3.89 -20.73 31.46
CA LYS A 151 -2.69 -20.82 32.31
C LYS A 151 -1.36 -20.54 31.57
N ARG A 152 -1.34 -20.73 30.24
CA ARG A 152 -0.18 -20.48 29.36
C ARG A 152 -0.34 -19.27 28.44
N VAL A 153 -1.39 -18.47 28.62
CA VAL A 153 -1.69 -17.31 27.77
C VAL A 153 -1.41 -16.04 28.57
N ASN A 154 -0.44 -15.25 28.13
CA ASN A 154 -0.14 -13.92 28.65
C ASN A 154 -0.74 -12.83 27.76
N SER A 155 -0.69 -11.58 28.23
CA SER A 155 -1.23 -10.44 27.49
C SER A 155 -0.54 -10.19 26.14
N GLY A 156 0.71 -10.62 25.98
CA GLY A 156 1.45 -10.54 24.71
C GLY A 156 1.07 -11.62 23.70
N ASP A 157 0.40 -12.70 24.15
CA ASP A 157 -0.06 -13.79 23.28
C ASP A 157 -1.47 -13.52 22.71
N LEU A 158 -2.09 -12.40 23.12
CA LEU A 158 -3.41 -11.99 22.68
C LEU A 158 -3.34 -11.30 21.33
N TRP A 159 -4.28 -11.62 20.45
CA TRP A 159 -4.33 -11.04 19.12
C TRP A 159 -5.27 -9.84 19.15
N ILE A 160 -4.85 -8.71 18.59
CA ILE A 160 -5.71 -7.53 18.49
C ILE A 160 -6.71 -7.77 17.36
N TYR A 161 -8.00 -7.70 17.69
CA TYR A 161 -9.07 -7.74 16.70
C TYR A 161 -9.21 -6.34 16.10
N THR A 162 -8.66 -6.14 14.90
CA THR A 162 -8.83 -4.90 14.15
C THR A 162 -10.24 -4.85 13.57
N GLY A 163 -11.06 -3.93 14.07
CA GLY A 163 -12.40 -3.69 13.53
C GLY A 163 -12.35 -3.07 12.13
N ASN A 164 -13.46 -3.13 11.39
CA ASN A 164 -13.57 -2.54 10.04
C ASN A 164 -13.28 -1.03 10.03
N ASN A 165 -13.52 -0.36 11.16
CA ASN A 165 -13.29 1.07 11.36
C ASN A 165 -11.84 1.42 11.75
N GLU A 166 -11.03 0.44 12.18
CA GLU A 166 -9.60 0.60 12.53
C GLU A 166 -8.67 0.27 11.35
N ILE A 167 -9.22 -0.22 10.24
CA ILE A 167 -8.48 -0.37 8.99
C ILE A 167 -8.13 1.05 8.51
N ILE A 168 -6.85 1.40 8.57
CA ILE A 168 -6.32 2.68 8.06
C ILE A 168 -6.94 2.91 6.68
N ASP A 169 -7.59 4.06 6.51
CA ASP A 169 -8.18 4.49 5.25
C ASP A 169 -7.21 4.20 4.11
N LEU A 170 -7.60 3.30 3.21
CA LEU A 170 -6.76 2.83 2.11
C LEU A 170 -6.28 4.02 1.26
N SER A 171 -7.09 5.08 1.18
CA SER A 171 -6.70 6.33 0.52
C SER A 171 -5.51 7.02 1.21
N SER A 172 -5.45 6.96 2.54
CA SER A 172 -4.36 7.47 3.36
C SER A 172 -3.08 6.63 3.20
N ILE A 173 -3.19 5.30 3.10
CA ILE A 173 -2.05 4.41 2.79
C ILE A 173 -1.50 4.73 1.40
N THR A 174 -2.34 4.73 0.37
CA THR A 174 -1.94 5.03 -1.01
C THR A 174 -1.29 6.41 -1.12
N ARG A 175 -1.82 7.42 -0.41
CA ARG A 175 -1.22 8.76 -0.38
C ARG A 175 0.17 8.75 0.26
N GLN A 176 0.39 7.97 1.31
CA GLN A 176 1.71 7.85 1.94
C GLN A 176 2.69 7.09 1.05
N ASP A 177 2.27 5.99 0.44
CA ASP A 177 3.12 5.20 -0.46
C ASP A 177 3.54 6.02 -1.69
N LEU A 178 2.62 6.81 -2.24
CA LEU A 178 2.90 7.74 -3.32
C LEU A 178 3.96 8.77 -2.90
N LYS A 179 3.81 9.37 -1.71
CA LYS A 179 4.82 10.31 -1.17
C LYS A 179 6.19 9.65 -1.01
N ARG A 180 6.25 8.43 -0.48
CA ARG A 180 7.49 7.67 -0.31
C ARG A 180 8.18 7.43 -1.65
N LEU A 181 7.41 7.01 -2.67
CA LEU A 181 7.92 6.78 -4.01
C LEU A 181 8.49 8.06 -4.64
N PHE A 182 7.78 9.19 -4.56
CA PHE A 182 8.28 10.46 -5.08
C PHE A 182 9.55 10.93 -4.37
N VAL A 183 9.59 10.84 -3.03
CA VAL A 183 10.81 11.18 -2.25
C VAL A 183 11.99 10.29 -2.65
N TYR A 184 11.74 9.00 -2.92
CA TYR A 184 12.79 8.10 -3.41
C TYR A 184 13.29 8.53 -4.79
N ILE A 185 12.38 8.80 -5.73
CA ILE A 185 12.72 9.22 -7.09
C ILE A 185 13.49 10.55 -7.08
N ASP A 186 13.14 11.49 -6.21
CA ASP A 186 13.83 12.79 -6.10
C ASP A 186 15.26 12.67 -5.58
N LYS A 187 15.56 11.61 -4.81
CA LYS A 187 16.93 11.31 -4.35
C LYS A 187 17.80 10.64 -5.41
N LEU A 188 17.22 10.16 -6.51
CA LEU A 188 17.98 9.56 -7.59
C LEU A 188 18.85 10.61 -8.30
N PRO A 189 20.02 10.20 -8.85
CA PRO A 189 20.88 11.09 -9.63
C PRO A 189 20.11 11.84 -10.72
N LEU A 190 20.23 13.16 -10.71
CA LEU A 190 19.66 14.05 -11.71
C LEU A 190 20.55 14.08 -12.95
N ILE A 191 19.95 13.91 -14.12
CA ILE A 191 20.59 14.20 -15.40
C ILE A 191 20.11 15.59 -15.79
N VAL A 192 21.05 16.53 -15.79
CA VAL A 192 20.84 17.87 -16.34
C VAL A 192 21.15 17.80 -17.83
N PRO A 193 20.24 18.23 -18.72
CA PRO A 193 20.52 18.33 -20.15
C PRO A 193 21.70 19.27 -20.38
N ASP A 194 22.62 18.88 -21.25
CA ASP A 194 23.67 19.78 -21.72
C ASP A 194 23.03 20.96 -22.47
N PRO A 195 23.26 22.23 -22.07
CA PRO A 195 22.66 23.40 -22.73
C PRO A 195 22.95 23.49 -24.23
N VAL A 196 23.95 22.75 -24.75
CA VAL A 196 24.31 22.72 -26.17
C VAL A 196 23.29 21.95 -27.04
N PHE A 197 22.43 21.10 -26.46
CA PHE A 197 21.46 20.28 -27.21
C PHE A 197 20.00 20.78 -27.16
N VAL A 198 19.74 21.96 -26.61
CA VAL A 198 18.42 22.59 -26.74
C VAL A 198 18.29 23.19 -28.14
N SER A 199 17.95 22.36 -29.13
CA SER A 199 17.57 22.84 -30.44
C SER A 199 16.30 23.68 -30.30
N TYR A 200 16.46 25.01 -30.34
CA TYR A 200 15.38 25.94 -30.55
C TYR A 200 14.82 25.65 -31.97
N ASP A 201 13.67 24.99 -32.10
CA ASP A 201 12.97 24.89 -33.40
C ASP A 201 12.36 26.27 -33.70
N PRO A 202 12.86 27.05 -34.67
CA PRO A 202 12.42 28.41 -34.92
C PRO A 202 11.28 28.44 -35.95
N ARG A 203 10.32 27.51 -35.89
CA ARG A 203 9.23 27.40 -36.87
C ARG A 203 7.84 27.81 -36.38
N TYR A 204 7.78 28.72 -35.42
CA TYR A 204 6.56 29.49 -35.15
C TYR A 204 6.89 30.97 -35.04
N ARG A 205 6.74 31.67 -36.17
CA ARG A 205 6.53 33.12 -36.21
C ARG A 205 5.24 33.38 -36.97
#